data_AF-A0A6A8LPN0-F1
#
_entry.id   AF-A0A6A8LPN0-F1
#
_cell.length_a   1.000
_cell.length_b   1.000
_cell.length_c   1.000
_cell.angle_alpha   90.00
_cell.angle_beta   90.00
_cell.angle_gamma   90.00
#
_symmetry.space_group_name_H-M   'P 1'
#
loop_
_entity.id
_entity.type
_entity.pdbx_description
1 polymer ?
#
loop_
_entity_poly.entity_id
_entity_poly.type
_entity_poly.pdbx_seq_one_letter_code
_entity_poly.pdbx_strand_id
1 'polypeptide(L)'
;MSEAISSEQLSKFHQLIEDDPKSRVLERAVSKNGILATSADFHSEVNMDPVFSIDLDTGDVANQKQSGRCWMFAALNTMRHDLKNRFGVAKDFELSQSYTFFWDKLEKSNYFYENVIKTASLPTSDRKVAWLMTTPQQDGGQWDMITAIIRKYGVVPKSVMPES
;
A
#
# COMPACT_ATOMS: atom_id res chain seq x y z
N MET A 1 -32.77 -28.70 -0.72
CA MET A 1 -31.31 -28.87 -0.89
C MET A 1 -30.66 -28.54 0.43
N SER A 2 -29.66 -29.31 0.87
CA SER A 2 -28.91 -28.98 2.09
C SER A 2 -27.88 -27.90 1.80
N GLU A 3 -27.70 -26.96 2.71
CA GLU A 3 -26.62 -25.95 2.69
C GLU A 3 -25.23 -26.57 2.94
N ALA A 4 -25.17 -27.80 3.46
CA ALA A 4 -23.93 -28.51 3.73
C ALA A 4 -23.30 -29.10 2.45
N ILE A 5 -21.97 -29.06 2.37
CA ILE A 5 -21.20 -29.76 1.34
C ILE A 5 -21.34 -31.26 1.55
N SER A 6 -21.90 -31.97 0.58
CA SER A 6 -22.14 -33.41 0.64
C SER A 6 -20.94 -34.23 0.14
N SER A 7 -20.85 -35.49 0.58
CA SER A 7 -19.83 -36.42 0.10
C SER A 7 -19.91 -36.64 -1.41
N GLU A 8 -21.12 -36.66 -1.97
CA GLU A 8 -21.34 -36.79 -3.42
C GLU A 8 -20.77 -35.59 -4.18
N GLN A 9 -20.90 -34.37 -3.63
CA GLN A 9 -20.29 -33.18 -4.22
C GLN A 9 -18.76 -33.25 -4.18
N LEU A 10 -18.17 -33.68 -3.06
CA LEU A 10 -16.73 -33.85 -2.93
C LEU A 10 -16.18 -34.89 -3.92
N SER A 11 -16.84 -36.04 -4.04
CA SER A 11 -16.47 -37.06 -5.03
C SER A 11 -16.54 -36.52 -6.45
N LYS A 12 -17.57 -35.73 -6.77
CA LYS A 12 -17.70 -35.08 -8.08
C LYS A 12 -16.57 -34.08 -8.35
N PHE A 13 -16.20 -33.24 -7.37
CA PHE A 13 -15.09 -32.29 -7.53
C PHE A 13 -13.75 -33.00 -7.69
N HIS A 14 -13.52 -34.08 -6.94
CA HIS A 14 -12.31 -34.88 -7.09
C HIS A 14 -12.21 -35.47 -8.50
N GLN A 15 -13.30 -36.06 -9.00
CA GLN A 15 -13.34 -36.61 -10.35
C GLN A 15 -13.05 -35.55 -11.42
N LEU A 16 -13.60 -34.34 -11.29
CA LEU A 16 -13.32 -33.25 -12.22
C LEU A 16 -11.83 -32.85 -12.26
N ILE A 17 -11.14 -32.95 -11.12
CA ILE A 17 -9.69 -32.69 -11.06
C ILE A 17 -8.93 -33.86 -11.69
N GLU A 18 -9.30 -35.11 -11.40
CA GLU A 18 -8.66 -36.29 -11.99
C GLU A 18 -8.85 -36.38 -13.51
N ASP A 19 -9.99 -35.91 -14.02
CA ASP A 19 -10.34 -35.93 -15.44
C ASP A 19 -9.59 -34.86 -16.26
N ASP A 20 -9.11 -33.78 -15.65
CA ASP A 20 -8.28 -32.79 -16.34
C ASP A 20 -6.81 -33.28 -16.41
N PRO A 21 -6.29 -33.60 -17.61
CA PRO A 21 -4.94 -34.12 -17.78
C PRO A 21 -3.85 -33.14 -17.29
N LYS A 22 -4.16 -31.86 -17.14
CA LYS A 22 -3.22 -30.84 -16.66
C LYS A 22 -3.13 -30.81 -15.13
N SER A 23 -4.14 -31.30 -14.42
CA SER A 23 -4.26 -31.18 -12.96
C SER A 23 -3.04 -31.68 -12.21
N ARG A 24 -2.51 -32.87 -12.55
CA ARG A 24 -1.33 -33.43 -11.87
C ARG A 24 -0.08 -32.59 -12.02
N VAL A 25 0.10 -31.97 -13.19
CA VAL A 25 1.26 -31.10 -13.45
C VAL A 25 1.08 -29.78 -12.72
N LEU A 26 -0.12 -29.18 -12.77
CA LEU A 26 -0.45 -27.95 -12.06
C LEU A 26 -0.35 -28.11 -10.54
N GLU A 27 -0.85 -29.21 -9.98
CA GLU A 27 -0.77 -29.53 -8.55
C GLU A 27 0.70 -29.58 -8.11
N ARG A 28 1.55 -30.31 -8.83
CA ARG A 28 2.99 -30.41 -8.51
C ARG A 28 3.71 -29.08 -8.64
N ALA A 29 3.40 -28.31 -9.69
CA ALA A 29 4.03 -27.01 -9.92
C ALA A 29 3.63 -25.99 -8.83
N VAL A 30 2.33 -25.85 -8.56
CA VAL A 30 1.82 -24.89 -7.57
C VAL A 30 2.22 -25.29 -6.15
N SER A 31 2.16 -26.57 -5.79
CA SER A 31 2.58 -27.02 -4.44
C SER A 31 4.08 -26.86 -4.20
N LYS A 32 4.91 -27.02 -5.23
CA LYS A 32 6.36 -26.88 -5.12
C LYS A 32 6.84 -25.44 -5.17
N ASN A 33 6.29 -24.64 -6.08
CA ASN A 33 6.81 -23.33 -6.45
C ASN A 33 5.92 -22.17 -5.97
N GLY A 34 4.70 -22.45 -5.53
CA GLY A 34 3.69 -21.44 -5.22
C GLY A 34 3.00 -20.89 -6.48
N ILE A 35 1.99 -20.05 -6.26
CA ILE A 35 1.14 -19.51 -7.33
C ILE A 35 1.96 -18.61 -8.26
N LEU A 36 2.63 -17.59 -7.72
CA LEU A 36 3.28 -16.54 -8.52
C LEU A 36 4.38 -17.07 -9.43
N ALA A 37 5.25 -17.95 -8.93
CA ALA A 37 6.33 -18.53 -9.73
C ALA A 37 5.80 -19.50 -10.79
N THR A 38 4.71 -20.21 -10.51
CA THR A 38 4.07 -21.12 -11.48
C THR A 38 3.35 -20.35 -12.58
N SER A 39 2.78 -19.19 -12.25
CA SER A 39 2.01 -18.35 -13.18
C SER A 39 2.86 -17.28 -13.88
N ALA A 40 4.18 -17.29 -13.73
CA ALA A 40 5.04 -16.32 -14.40
C ALA A 40 4.98 -16.51 -15.94
N ASP A 41 4.87 -15.40 -16.66
CA ASP A 41 4.73 -15.37 -18.12
C ASP A 41 5.82 -14.53 -18.76
N PHE A 42 6.76 -15.20 -19.44
CA PHE A 42 7.87 -14.54 -20.13
C PHE A 42 7.41 -13.67 -21.30
N HIS A 43 6.22 -13.92 -21.89
CA HIS A 43 5.68 -13.03 -22.91
C HIS A 43 5.29 -11.68 -22.32
N SER A 44 4.73 -11.67 -21.10
CA SER A 44 4.47 -10.44 -20.37
C SER A 44 5.75 -9.67 -20.10
N GLU A 45 6.84 -10.36 -19.71
CA GLU A 45 8.15 -9.73 -19.50
C GLU A 45 8.68 -9.06 -20.76
N VAL A 46 8.57 -9.71 -21.93
CA VAL A 46 8.98 -9.12 -23.22
C VAL A 46 8.13 -7.89 -23.57
N ASN A 47 6.84 -7.91 -23.24
CA ASN A 47 5.93 -6.79 -23.53
C ASN A 47 6.10 -5.60 -22.57
N MET A 48 6.79 -5.78 -21.43
CA MET A 48 7.01 -4.77 -20.40
C MET A 48 8.42 -4.15 -20.49
N ASP A 49 8.94 -3.96 -21.70
CA ASP A 49 10.20 -3.25 -21.93
C ASP A 49 10.12 -1.82 -21.33
N PRO A 50 11.01 -1.44 -20.40
CA PRO A 50 10.95 -0.14 -19.70
C PRO A 50 11.48 1.01 -20.58
N VAL A 51 11.01 1.08 -21.82
CA VAL A 51 11.34 2.13 -22.80
C VAL A 51 10.09 2.96 -23.07
N PHE A 52 10.16 4.23 -22.69
CA PHE A 52 9.04 5.16 -22.79
C PHE A 52 9.36 6.28 -23.80
N SER A 53 8.39 6.66 -24.63
CA SER A 53 8.54 7.77 -25.58
C SER A 53 8.64 9.14 -24.88
N ILE A 54 8.07 9.23 -23.68
CA ILE A 54 8.16 10.37 -22.78
C ILE A 54 8.66 9.82 -21.45
N ASP A 55 9.91 10.15 -21.10
CA ASP A 55 10.55 9.74 -19.86
C ASP A 55 11.05 10.97 -19.10
N LEU A 56 10.70 11.05 -17.82
CA LEU A 56 11.06 12.19 -16.96
C LEU A 56 12.27 11.81 -16.10
N ASP A 57 13.30 12.67 -16.07
CA ASP A 57 14.48 12.44 -15.22
C ASP A 57 14.16 12.66 -13.74
N THR A 58 13.71 11.59 -13.09
CA THR A 58 13.21 11.59 -11.70
C THR A 58 14.30 11.36 -10.64
N GLY A 59 15.52 10.99 -11.03
CA GLY A 59 16.62 10.73 -10.08
C GLY A 59 16.46 9.41 -9.31
N ASP A 60 17.09 9.32 -8.14
CA ASP A 60 17.18 8.07 -7.39
C ASP A 60 15.87 7.74 -6.66
N VAL A 61 15.56 6.45 -6.53
CA VAL A 61 14.34 5.96 -5.86
C VAL A 61 14.43 6.10 -4.34
N ALA A 62 13.30 6.36 -3.70
CA ALA A 62 13.15 6.35 -2.24
C ALA A 62 12.60 4.99 -1.75
N ASN A 63 12.85 4.62 -0.50
CA ASN A 63 12.42 3.33 0.07
C ASN A 63 11.72 3.51 1.43
N GLN A 64 10.43 3.18 1.50
CA GLN A 64 9.61 3.28 2.72
C GLN A 64 9.88 2.17 3.75
N LYS A 65 10.63 1.13 3.36
CA LYS A 65 10.91 -0.07 4.17
C LYS A 65 9.61 -0.71 4.68
N GLN A 66 9.60 -1.21 5.91
CA GLN A 66 8.49 -1.91 6.52
C GLN A 66 7.48 -0.94 7.16
N SER A 67 6.96 0.00 6.35
CA SER A 67 5.93 0.97 6.78
C SER A 67 4.87 1.15 5.71
N GLY A 68 3.68 1.63 6.08
CA GLY A 68 2.56 1.89 5.16
C GLY A 68 2.54 3.30 4.57
N ARG A 69 3.71 3.92 4.35
CA ARG A 69 3.87 5.35 4.01
C ARG A 69 3.89 5.66 2.50
N CYS A 70 3.48 4.73 1.64
CA CYS A 70 3.55 4.87 0.18
C CYS A 70 2.98 6.19 -0.35
N TRP A 71 1.84 6.62 0.20
CA TRP A 71 1.17 7.88 -0.14
C TRP A 71 2.04 9.13 0.17
N MET A 72 2.79 9.12 1.27
CA MET A 72 3.73 10.20 1.61
C MET A 72 4.93 10.19 0.67
N PHE A 73 5.51 9.00 0.43
CA PHE A 73 6.66 8.85 -0.47
C PHE A 73 6.30 9.29 -1.89
N ALA A 74 5.13 8.88 -2.40
CA ALA A 74 4.64 9.30 -3.71
C ALA A 74 4.43 10.81 -3.80
N ALA A 75 3.78 11.43 -2.80
CA ALA A 75 3.55 12.88 -2.79
C ALA A 75 4.86 13.69 -2.69
N LEU A 76 5.80 13.25 -1.85
CA LEU A 76 7.10 13.92 -1.71
C LEU A 76 8.01 13.67 -2.92
N ASN A 77 7.85 12.55 -3.63
CA ASN A 77 8.51 12.29 -4.91
C ASN A 77 8.09 13.33 -5.96
N THR A 78 6.80 13.59 -6.15
CA THR A 78 6.36 14.59 -7.13
C THR A 78 6.93 15.97 -6.83
N MET A 79 6.98 16.37 -5.56
CA MET A 79 7.57 17.64 -5.12
C MET A 79 9.09 17.69 -5.35
N ARG A 80 9.84 16.65 -4.97
CA ARG A 80 11.30 16.69 -5.08
C ARG A 80 11.80 16.65 -6.53
N HIS A 81 11.04 16.05 -7.46
CA HIS A 81 11.36 16.12 -8.88
C HIS A 81 11.28 17.56 -9.42
N ASP A 82 10.27 18.34 -9.01
CA ASP A 82 10.17 19.77 -9.35
C ASP A 82 11.32 20.57 -8.71
N LEU A 83 11.61 20.32 -7.42
CA LEU A 83 12.71 20.99 -6.71
C LEU A 83 14.08 20.72 -7.34
N LYS A 84 14.33 19.47 -7.76
CA LYS A 84 15.54 19.10 -8.52
C LYS A 84 15.70 19.96 -9.77
N ASN A 85 14.66 20.05 -10.59
CA ASN A 85 14.71 20.78 -11.84
C ASN A 85 14.85 22.30 -11.64
N ARG A 86 14.23 22.85 -10.59
CA ARG A 86 14.23 24.29 -10.32
C ARG A 86 15.49 24.80 -9.62
N PHE A 87 16.06 24.01 -8.72
CA PHE A 87 17.16 24.43 -7.85
C PHE A 87 18.48 23.71 -8.14
N GLY A 88 18.51 22.76 -9.08
CA GLY A 88 19.73 22.02 -9.42
C GLY A 88 20.27 21.19 -8.26
N VAL A 89 19.40 20.73 -7.35
CA VAL A 89 19.82 19.88 -6.22
C VAL A 89 20.26 18.50 -6.70
N ALA A 90 21.06 17.83 -5.88
CA ALA A 90 21.61 16.51 -6.20
C ALA A 90 20.52 15.46 -6.49
N LYS A 91 20.87 14.44 -7.30
CA LYS A 91 19.93 13.42 -7.76
C LYS A 91 19.34 12.55 -6.63
N ASP A 92 20.06 12.47 -5.51
CA ASP A 92 19.70 11.75 -4.29
C ASP A 92 18.96 12.64 -3.27
N PHE A 93 18.63 13.89 -3.62
CA PHE A 93 17.87 14.77 -2.75
C PHE A 93 16.50 14.15 -2.43
N GLU A 94 16.15 14.16 -1.14
CA GLU A 94 14.86 13.72 -0.62
C GLU A 94 14.30 14.74 0.38
N LEU A 95 12.97 14.88 0.37
CA LEU A 95 12.23 15.50 1.47
C LEU A 95 12.01 14.45 2.57
N SER A 96 12.02 14.89 3.83
CA SER A 96 11.86 13.99 4.98
C SER A 96 10.45 13.41 5.04
N GLN A 97 10.34 12.10 4.79
CA GLN A 97 9.10 11.37 4.95
C GLN A 97 8.78 11.11 6.43
N SER A 98 9.80 10.98 7.28
CA SER A 98 9.65 10.87 8.74
C SER A 98 9.06 12.13 9.37
N TYR A 99 9.39 13.32 8.84
CA TYR A 99 8.79 14.60 9.27
C TYR A 99 7.28 14.65 9.04
N THR A 100 6.83 14.35 7.82
CA THR A 100 5.39 14.31 7.53
C THR A 100 4.70 13.18 8.28
N PHE A 101 5.39 12.06 8.50
CA PHE A 101 4.86 10.92 9.23
C PHE A 101 4.62 11.21 10.72
N PHE A 102 5.55 11.93 11.36
CA PHE A 102 5.40 12.36 12.74
C PHE A 102 4.13 13.19 12.93
N TRP A 103 3.96 14.23 12.09
CA TRP A 103 2.79 15.12 12.19
C TRP A 103 1.48 14.41 11.83
N ASP A 104 1.48 13.56 10.81
CA ASP A 104 0.30 12.74 10.47
C ASP A 104 -0.14 11.85 11.63
N LYS A 105 0.79 11.18 12.30
CA LYS A 105 0.50 10.33 13.46
C LYS A 105 -0.09 11.12 14.62
N LEU A 106 0.48 12.29 14.90
CA LEU A 106 -0.02 13.16 15.96
C LEU A 106 -1.42 13.68 15.64
N GLU A 107 -1.64 14.17 14.42
CA GLU A 107 -2.94 14.69 13.98
C GLU A 107 -4.01 13.60 13.93
N LYS A 108 -3.68 12.40 13.45
CA LYS A 108 -4.60 11.24 13.46
C LYS A 108 -5.00 10.84 14.87
N SER A 109 -4.07 10.92 15.83
CA SER A 109 -4.37 10.62 17.24
C SER A 109 -5.39 11.59 17.80
N ASN A 110 -5.20 12.90 17.54
CA ASN A 110 -6.18 13.91 17.92
C ASN A 110 -7.53 13.73 17.18
N TYR A 111 -7.48 13.49 15.87
CA TYR A 111 -8.66 13.25 15.04
C TYR A 111 -9.47 12.04 15.54
N PHE A 112 -8.81 10.99 15.99
CA PHE A 112 -9.47 9.84 16.62
C PHE A 112 -10.24 10.24 17.88
N TYR A 113 -9.61 10.99 18.81
CA TYR A 113 -10.29 11.44 20.03
C TYR A 113 -11.51 12.32 19.73
N GLU A 114 -11.40 13.24 18.77
CA GLU A 114 -12.53 14.05 18.31
C GLU A 114 -13.67 13.19 17.76
N ASN A 115 -13.36 12.10 17.04
CA ASN A 115 -14.38 11.16 16.58
C ASN A 115 -15.01 10.37 17.74
N VAL A 116 -14.24 9.95 18.74
CA VAL A 116 -14.78 9.30 19.94
C VAL A 116 -15.79 10.21 20.63
N ILE A 117 -15.45 11.48 20.82
CA ILE A 117 -16.36 12.49 21.41
C ILE A 117 -17.64 12.63 20.57
N LYS A 118 -17.50 12.76 19.25
CA LYS A 118 -18.65 12.88 18.32
C LYS A 118 -19.58 11.66 18.35
N THR A 119 -19.06 10.48 18.69
CA THR A 119 -19.84 9.24 18.76
C THR A 119 -20.15 8.80 20.19
N ALA A 120 -19.86 9.61 21.21
CA ALA A 120 -19.95 9.20 22.61
C ALA A 120 -21.38 8.87 23.09
N SER A 121 -22.41 9.35 22.39
CA SER A 121 -23.82 9.02 22.67
C SER A 121 -24.28 7.69 22.06
N LEU A 122 -23.47 7.07 21.20
CA LEU A 122 -23.79 5.80 20.57
C LEU A 122 -23.33 4.61 21.43
N PRO A 123 -24.02 3.46 21.35
CA PRO A 123 -23.53 2.23 21.98
C PRO A 123 -22.16 1.81 21.43
N THR A 124 -21.36 1.13 22.25
CA THR A 124 -20.06 0.59 21.79
C THR A 124 -20.18 -0.48 20.70
N SER A 125 -21.34 -1.14 20.61
CA SER A 125 -21.69 -2.07 19.54
C SER A 125 -22.15 -1.39 18.25
N ASP A 126 -22.33 -0.06 18.25
CA ASP A 126 -22.64 0.68 17.04
C ASP A 126 -21.53 0.48 16.00
N ARG A 127 -21.92 0.25 14.75
CA ARG A 127 -20.99 -0.07 13.66
C ARG A 127 -19.91 1.01 13.50
N LYS A 128 -20.23 2.29 13.68
CA LYS A 128 -19.25 3.39 13.54
C LYS A 128 -18.25 3.39 14.70
N VAL A 129 -18.73 3.18 15.92
CA VAL A 129 -17.87 3.10 17.11
C VAL A 129 -16.96 1.89 17.02
N ALA A 130 -17.50 0.71 16.71
CA ALA A 130 -16.73 -0.51 16.52
C ALA A 130 -15.67 -0.36 15.41
N TRP A 131 -16.03 0.28 14.29
CA TRP A 131 -15.09 0.56 13.21
C TRP A 131 -13.96 1.51 13.64
N LEU A 132 -14.27 2.62 14.32
CA LEU A 132 -13.26 3.54 14.87
C LEU A 132 -12.27 2.83 15.80
N MET A 133 -12.77 1.91 16.64
CA MET A 133 -11.93 1.16 17.59
C MET A 133 -11.12 0.04 16.93
N THR A 134 -11.50 -0.42 15.74
CA THR A 134 -10.76 -1.48 15.00
C THR A 134 -9.42 -0.95 14.51
N THR A 135 -9.36 0.30 14.06
CA THR A 135 -8.13 0.93 13.57
C THR A 135 -8.14 2.41 13.92
N PRO A 136 -7.78 2.77 15.16
CA PRO A 136 -7.80 4.17 15.63
C PRO A 136 -6.96 5.10 14.75
N GLN A 137 -5.84 4.58 14.26
CA GLN A 137 -5.00 5.21 13.24
C GLN A 137 -4.24 4.12 12.48
N GLN A 138 -3.69 4.48 11.33
CA GLN A 138 -2.78 3.64 10.56
C GLN A 138 -1.79 4.51 9.77
N ASP A 139 -0.81 3.88 9.13
CA ASP A 139 0.16 4.56 8.27
C ASP A 139 -0.45 5.14 7.02
N GLY A 140 -1.38 4.42 6.40
CA GLY A 140 -2.04 4.84 5.17
C GLY A 140 -2.79 6.16 5.31
N GLY A 141 -2.93 6.86 4.20
CA GLY A 141 -3.65 8.12 4.09
C GLY A 141 -3.97 8.44 2.63
N GLN A 142 -4.46 9.64 2.39
CA GLN A 142 -4.89 10.11 1.08
C GLN A 142 -4.23 11.45 0.73
N TRP A 143 -4.33 11.85 -0.54
CA TRP A 143 -3.74 13.08 -1.06
C TRP A 143 -4.12 14.31 -0.22
N ASP A 144 -5.41 14.49 0.09
CA ASP A 144 -5.85 15.68 0.83
C ASP A 144 -5.26 15.73 2.25
N MET A 145 -5.02 14.57 2.87
CA MET A 145 -4.40 14.50 4.20
C MET A 145 -2.94 14.97 4.17
N ILE A 146 -2.16 14.55 3.17
CA ILE A 146 -0.76 14.98 3.07
C ILE A 146 -0.68 16.47 2.72
N THR A 147 -1.59 16.98 1.88
CA THR A 147 -1.66 18.42 1.61
C THR A 147 -2.04 19.22 2.87
N ALA A 148 -2.90 18.70 3.74
CA ALA A 148 -3.23 19.33 5.01
C ALA A 148 -2.01 19.38 5.95
N ILE A 149 -1.26 18.29 6.06
CA ILE A 149 -0.01 18.25 6.83
C ILE A 149 1.01 19.25 6.28
N ILE A 150 1.24 19.27 4.97
CA ILE A 150 2.19 20.19 4.33
C ILE A 150 1.76 21.66 4.50
N ARG A 151 0.46 21.96 4.38
CA ARG A 151 -0.03 23.34 4.59
C ARG A 151 0.19 23.83 6.01
N LYS A 152 0.06 22.94 7.00
CA LYS A 152 0.20 23.31 8.43
C LYS A 152 1.64 23.29 8.92
N TYR A 153 2.45 22.35 8.44
CA TYR A 153 3.79 22.07 8.98
C TYR A 153 4.92 22.27 7.98
N GLY A 154 4.61 22.44 6.69
CA GLY A 154 5.60 22.50 5.63
C GLY A 154 6.28 21.16 5.37
N VAL A 155 7.49 21.24 4.81
CA VAL A 155 8.38 20.11 4.54
C VAL A 155 9.82 20.50 4.86
N VAL A 156 10.66 19.51 5.13
CA VAL A 156 12.10 19.71 5.37
C VAL A 156 12.93 18.71 4.55
N PRO A 157 14.21 19.01 4.24
CA PRO A 157 15.11 18.02 3.68
C PRO A 157 15.26 16.79 4.59
N LYS A 158 15.45 15.61 4.00
CA LYS A 158 15.66 14.35 4.75
C LYS A 158 16.86 14.40 5.70
N SER A 159 17.89 15.18 5.38
CA SER A 159 19.04 15.40 6.25
C SER A 159 18.72 16.13 7.56
N VAL A 160 17.63 16.92 7.59
CA VAL A 160 17.19 17.65 8.79
C VAL A 160 16.42 16.73 9.74
N MET A 161 15.62 15.81 9.20
CA MET A 161 14.93 14.78 9.98
C MET A 161 15.07 13.44 9.26
N PRO A 162 16.07 12.62 9.65
CA PRO A 162 16.30 11.33 9.02
C PRO A 162 15.24 10.29 9.44
N GLU A 163 15.34 9.10 8.86
CA GLU A 163 14.56 7.93 9.27
C GLU A 163 15.05 7.42 10.64
N SER A 164 14.12 6.90 11.46
CA SER A 164 14.38 6.30 12.78
C SER A 164 14.23 4.79 12.77
#